data_AF-A0A662RWI3-F1
#
_entry.id   AF-A0A662RWI3-F1
#
_cell.length_a   1.000
_cell.length_b   1.000
_cell.length_c   1.000
_cell.angle_alpha   90.00
_cell.angle_beta   90.00
_cell.angle_gamma   90.00
#
_symmetry.space_group_name_H-M   'P 1'
#
loop_
_entity.id
_entity.type
_entity.pdbx_description
1 polymer ?
#
loop_
_entity_poly.entity_id
_entity_poly.type
_entity_poly.pdbx_seq_one_letter_code
_entity_poly.pdbx_strand_id
1 'polypeptide(L)'
;MKGIEAEFVCLETLSCDNADRKVRSVYRAIKESFRAGKNIIGILPMGVLVRAIEPGRKAEDPWVICMDEDGRYVIPVLNGHRGANNFARLIAEELSAEAVITTHEE
;
A
#
# COMPACT_ATOMS: atom_id res chain seq x y z
N MET A 1 6.95 -1.30 -12.71
CA MET A 1 6.87 -2.52 -11.87
C MET A 1 5.94 -3.55 -12.51
N LYS A 2 6.48 -4.55 -13.24
CA LYS A 2 5.67 -5.67 -13.74
C LYS A 2 5.40 -6.66 -12.59
N GLY A 3 4.17 -7.14 -12.44
CA GLY A 3 3.82 -8.24 -11.53
C GLY A 3 3.34 -7.84 -10.12
N ILE A 4 3.19 -6.55 -9.83
CA ILE A 4 2.59 -6.08 -8.57
C ILE A 4 1.15 -5.65 -8.86
N GLU A 5 0.20 -6.47 -8.42
CA GLU A 5 -1.23 -6.18 -8.52
C GLU A 5 -1.69 -5.44 -7.26
N ALA A 6 -1.75 -4.11 -7.35
CA ALA A 6 -2.18 -3.23 -6.26
C ALA A 6 -2.78 -1.93 -6.79
N GLU A 7 -3.64 -1.32 -5.99
CA GLU A 7 -4.10 0.04 -6.21
C GLU A 7 -3.14 1.05 -5.58
N PHE A 8 -2.78 2.06 -6.37
CA PHE A 8 -1.95 3.17 -5.92
C PHE A 8 -2.85 4.31 -5.48
N VAL A 9 -2.75 4.71 -4.22
CA VAL A 9 -3.53 5.81 -3.66
C VAL A 9 -2.58 6.93 -3.28
N CYS A 10 -2.84 8.15 -3.73
CA CYS A 10 -2.21 9.35 -3.19
C CYS A 10 -3.27 10.37 -2.74
N LEU A 11 -2.85 11.55 -2.27
CA LEU A 11 -3.77 12.55 -1.68
C LEU A 11 -4.88 13.06 -2.62
N GLU A 12 -4.73 12.90 -3.94
CA GLU A 12 -5.66 13.45 -4.93
C GLU A 12 -6.22 12.40 -5.90
N THR A 13 -5.52 11.29 -6.05
CA THR A 13 -5.71 10.34 -7.16
C THR A 13 -5.67 8.91 -6.65
N LEU A 14 -6.48 8.07 -7.28
CA LEU A 14 -6.32 6.62 -7.24
C LEU A 14 -5.93 6.16 -8.65
N SER A 15 -4.91 5.31 -8.75
CA SER A 15 -4.54 4.64 -9.99
C SER A 15 -4.79 3.14 -9.88
N CYS A 16 -5.55 2.60 -10.84
CA CYS A 16 -5.78 1.16 -11.02
C CYS A 16 -5.58 0.83 -12.50
N ASP A 17 -4.87 -0.26 -12.83
CA ASP A 17 -4.64 -0.70 -14.22
C ASP A 17 -4.10 0.40 -15.16
N ASN A 18 -3.27 1.31 -14.64
CA ASN A 18 -2.74 2.51 -15.32
C ASN A 18 -3.79 3.58 -15.68
N ALA A 19 -4.97 3.56 -15.04
CA ALA A 19 -5.99 4.59 -15.17
C ALA A 19 -6.04 5.45 -13.90
N ASP A 20 -5.57 6.70 -14.02
CA ASP A 20 -5.66 7.68 -12.94
C ASP A 20 -7.08 8.25 -12.86
N ARG A 21 -7.65 8.23 -11.65
CA ARG A 21 -8.95 8.87 -11.35
C ARG A 21 -8.83 9.81 -10.15
N LYS A 22 -9.37 11.02 -10.30
CA LYS A 22 -9.52 11.94 -9.17
C LYS A 22 -10.52 11.37 -8.17
N VAL A 23 -10.16 11.37 -6.89
CA VAL A 23 -11.04 10.90 -5.82
C VAL A 23 -11.59 12.09 -5.02
N ARG A 24 -12.86 12.02 -4.64
CA ARG A 24 -13.46 13.04 -3.74
C ARG A 24 -13.01 12.88 -2.29
N SER A 25 -12.59 11.67 -1.91
CA SER A 25 -12.11 11.34 -0.57
C SER A 25 -11.14 10.17 -0.64
N VAL A 26 -9.88 10.43 -0.30
CA VAL A 26 -8.81 9.43 -0.21
C VAL A 26 -9.16 8.36 0.83
N TYR A 27 -9.64 8.79 2.00
CA TYR A 27 -10.06 7.89 3.06
C TYR A 27 -11.13 6.90 2.58
N ARG A 28 -12.14 7.39 1.85
CA ARG A 28 -13.20 6.53 1.29
C ARG A 28 -12.65 5.59 0.21
N ALA A 29 -11.77 6.09 -0.65
CA ALA A 29 -11.13 5.28 -1.69
C ALA A 29 -10.37 4.10 -1.06
N ILE A 30 -9.45 4.37 -0.12
CA ILE A 30 -8.69 3.32 0.59
C ILE A 30 -9.63 2.30 1.24
N LYS A 31 -10.69 2.77 1.91
CA LYS A 31 -11.67 1.89 2.57
C LYS A 31 -12.39 0.98 1.58
N GLU A 32 -12.84 1.52 0.45
CA GLU A 32 -13.54 0.76 -0.59
C GLU A 32 -12.60 -0.27 -1.25
N SER A 33 -11.36 0.12 -1.55
CA SER A 33 -10.32 -0.75 -2.09
C SER A 33 -9.99 -1.91 -1.14
N PHE A 34 -9.80 -1.60 0.15
CA PHE A 34 -9.49 -2.59 1.16
C PHE A 34 -10.62 -3.61 1.32
N ARG A 35 -11.87 -3.14 1.39
CA ARG A 35 -13.07 -4.01 1.46
C ARG A 35 -13.25 -4.87 0.22
N ALA A 36 -12.79 -4.40 -0.93
CA ALA A 36 -12.79 -5.17 -2.18
C ALA A 36 -11.65 -6.22 -2.24
N GLY A 37 -10.85 -6.36 -1.19
CA GLY A 37 -9.74 -7.31 -1.13
C GLY A 37 -8.56 -6.92 -2.01
N LYS A 38 -8.46 -5.64 -2.42
CA LYS A 38 -7.38 -5.16 -3.27
C LYS A 38 -6.17 -4.80 -2.42
N ASN A 39 -4.99 -5.18 -2.90
CA ASN A 39 -3.75 -4.73 -2.30
C ASN A 39 -3.56 -3.24 -2.53
N ILE A 40 -2.90 -2.56 -1.58
CA ILE A 40 -2.81 -1.09 -1.58
C ILE A 40 -1.37 -0.66 -1.41
N ILE A 41 -0.94 0.27 -2.26
CA ILE A 41 0.26 1.09 -2.06
C ILE A 41 -0.22 2.53 -1.86
N GLY A 42 -0.14 3.01 -0.62
CA GLY A 42 -0.52 4.38 -0.26
C GLY A 42 0.69 5.31 -0.23
N ILE A 43 0.68 6.35 -1.06
CA ILE A 43 1.68 7.43 -1.11
C ILE A 43 1.05 8.65 -0.45
N LEU A 44 1.04 8.66 0.88
CA LEU A 44 0.32 9.62 1.72
C LEU A 44 0.74 9.45 3.19
N PRO A 45 0.38 10.38 4.11
CA PRO A 45 0.70 10.22 5.51
C PRO A 45 0.15 8.92 6.10
N MET A 46 1.03 8.07 6.65
CA MET A 46 0.69 6.74 7.17
C MET A 46 -0.54 6.76 8.11
N GLY A 47 -0.68 7.81 8.92
CA GLY A 47 -1.83 7.99 9.81
C GLY A 47 -3.18 8.00 9.11
N VAL A 48 -3.27 8.48 7.87
CA VAL A 48 -4.49 8.43 7.06
C VAL A 48 -4.73 7.00 6.55
N LEU A 49 -3.69 6.34 6.07
CA LEU A 49 -3.76 4.96 5.55
C LEU A 49 -4.25 3.99 6.63
N VAL A 50 -3.61 3.97 7.81
CA VAL A 50 -3.94 3.04 8.89
C VAL A 50 -5.32 3.27 9.49
N ARG A 51 -5.84 4.51 9.45
CA ARG A 51 -7.20 4.83 9.91
C ARG A 51 -8.27 4.42 8.90
N ALA A 52 -7.91 4.34 7.62
CA ALA A 52 -8.84 4.06 6.53
C ALA A 52 -9.02 2.57 6.25
N ILE A 53 -7.96 1.77 6.43
CA ILE A 53 -8.04 0.31 6.34
C ILE A 53 -8.87 -0.25 7.50
N GLU A 54 -9.55 -1.36 7.26
CA GLU A 54 -10.42 -2.02 8.26
C GLU A 54 -10.04 -3.50 8.40
N PRO A 55 -8.87 -3.82 8.98
CA PRO A 55 -8.36 -5.18 9.04
C PRO A 55 -9.31 -6.10 9.80
N GLY A 56 -9.61 -7.25 9.23
CA GLY A 56 -10.40 -8.30 9.84
C GLY A 56 -9.54 -9.52 10.13
N ARG A 57 -9.60 -10.51 9.23
CA ARG A 57 -8.88 -11.78 9.35
C ARG A 57 -7.61 -11.70 8.52
N LYS A 58 -6.45 -11.84 9.18
CA LYS A 58 -5.10 -11.80 8.57
C LYS A 58 -4.98 -12.61 7.25
N ALA A 59 -5.62 -13.78 7.18
CA ALA A 59 -5.58 -14.67 6.00
C ALA A 59 -6.39 -14.17 4.80
N GLU A 60 -7.35 -13.29 5.02
CA GLU A 60 -8.29 -12.76 4.01
C GLU A 60 -7.98 -11.32 3.66
N ASP A 61 -7.45 -10.55 4.62
CA ASP A 61 -7.09 -9.16 4.40
C ASP A 61 -6.03 -9.02 3.27
N PRO A 62 -6.14 -8.00 2.41
CA PRO A 62 -5.10 -7.69 1.44
C PRO A 62 -3.79 -7.29 2.14
N TRP A 63 -2.69 -7.26 1.40
CA TRP A 63 -1.47 -6.63 1.89
C TRP A 63 -1.49 -5.13 1.63
N VAL A 64 -0.84 -4.37 2.51
CA VAL A 64 -0.84 -2.89 2.47
C VAL A 64 0.58 -2.38 2.68
N ILE A 65 1.02 -1.47 1.81
CA ILE A 65 2.29 -0.75 1.88
C ILE A 65 2.01 0.75 1.94
N CYS A 66 2.79 1.47 2.74
CA CYS A 66 2.83 2.92 2.77
C CYS A 66 4.17 3.40 2.20
N MET A 67 4.14 4.49 1.44
CA MET A 67 5.32 5.23 1.02
C MET A 67 5.15 6.69 1.42
N ASP A 68 6.23 7.36 1.74
CA ASP A 68 6.25 8.81 1.86
C ASP A 68 6.23 9.47 0.47
N GLU A 69 5.86 10.75 0.43
CA GLU A 69 5.69 11.50 -0.82
C GLU A 69 7.02 11.78 -1.54
N ASP A 70 8.15 11.75 -0.82
CA ASP A 70 9.48 11.87 -1.42
C ASP A 70 10.00 10.51 -1.93
N GLY A 71 9.26 9.41 -1.72
CA GLY A 71 9.63 8.06 -2.14
C GLY A 71 10.88 7.52 -1.44
N ARG A 72 11.20 7.99 -0.22
CA ARG A 72 12.41 7.60 0.52
C ARG A 72 12.25 6.30 1.28
N TYR A 73 11.03 5.98 1.70
CA TYR A 73 10.70 4.86 2.56
C TYR A 73 9.56 4.04 1.97
N VAL A 74 9.72 2.73 1.99
CA VAL A 74 8.69 1.77 1.60
C VAL A 74 8.37 0.88 2.80
N ILE A 75 7.20 1.08 3.38
CA ILE A 75 6.86 0.58 4.71
C ILE A 75 5.71 -0.41 4.59
N PRO A 76 5.94 -1.73 4.78
CA PRO A 76 4.85 -2.69 4.86
C PRO A 76 4.02 -2.44 6.12
N VAL A 77 2.72 -2.20 5.95
CA VAL A 77 1.78 -1.84 7.03
C VAL A 77 0.96 -3.04 7.48
N LEU A 78 0.52 -3.88 6.55
CA LEU A 78 -0.32 -5.05 6.84
C LEU A 78 0.13 -6.25 6.01
N ASN A 79 0.08 -7.43 6.63
CA ASN A 79 0.32 -8.72 5.98
C ASN A 79 1.72 -8.90 5.34
N GLY A 80 2.77 -8.49 6.07
CA GLY A 80 4.18 -8.62 5.64
C GLY A 80 4.56 -9.97 5.02
N HIS A 81 4.33 -11.07 5.76
CA HIS A 81 4.56 -12.46 5.30
C HIS A 81 3.73 -12.91 4.09
N ARG A 82 2.65 -12.19 3.71
CA ARG A 82 1.81 -12.52 2.53
C ARG A 82 2.15 -11.69 1.30
N GLY A 83 3.31 -11.04 1.30
CA GLY A 83 3.85 -10.34 0.14
C GLY A 83 4.29 -8.92 0.44
N ALA A 84 3.69 -8.22 1.42
CA ALA A 84 4.01 -6.82 1.68
C ALA A 84 5.51 -6.59 1.96
N ASN A 85 6.19 -7.49 2.69
CA ASN A 85 7.63 -7.35 2.94
C ASN A 85 8.45 -7.53 1.66
N ASN A 86 8.12 -8.54 0.86
CA ASN A 86 8.83 -8.82 -0.39
C ASN A 86 8.61 -7.70 -1.41
N PHE A 87 7.38 -7.23 -1.58
CA PHE A 87 7.08 -6.10 -2.46
C PHE A 87 7.69 -4.81 -1.96
N ALA A 88 7.73 -4.56 -0.65
CA ALA A 88 8.41 -3.39 -0.11
C ALA A 88 9.90 -3.36 -0.49
N ARG A 89 10.60 -4.51 -0.43
CA ARG A 89 12.00 -4.61 -0.88
C ARG A 89 12.15 -4.38 -2.38
N LEU A 90 11.31 -5.02 -3.19
CA LEU A 90 11.36 -4.87 -4.65
C LEU A 90 11.11 -3.42 -5.09
N ILE A 91 10.14 -2.75 -4.46
CA ILE A 91 9.85 -1.34 -4.70
C ILE A 91 11.03 -0.48 -4.25
N ALA A 92 11.56 -0.73 -3.06
CA ALA A 92 12.68 0.03 -2.52
C ALA A 92 13.93 -0.08 -3.41
N GLU A 93 14.23 -1.28 -3.91
CA GLU A 93 15.33 -1.52 -4.85
C GLU A 93 15.15 -0.72 -6.15
N GLU A 94 13.96 -0.79 -6.76
CA GLU A 94 13.66 -0.09 -8.03
C GLU A 94 13.71 1.44 -7.86
N LEU A 95 13.29 1.96 -6.71
CA LEU A 95 13.20 3.40 -6.44
C LEU A 95 14.44 3.98 -5.75
N SER A 96 15.46 3.16 -5.45
CA SER A 96 16.59 3.56 -4.60
C SER A 96 16.13 4.13 -3.23
N ALA A 97 15.08 3.52 -2.67
CA ALA A 97 14.48 3.87 -1.40
C ALA A 97 14.89 2.87 -0.30
N GLU A 98 14.44 3.10 0.93
CA GLU A 98 14.67 2.21 2.07
C GLU A 98 13.41 1.42 2.43
N ALA A 99 13.50 0.07 2.39
CA ALA A 99 12.43 -0.79 2.89
C ALA A 99 12.48 -0.89 4.42
N VAL A 100 11.49 -0.32 5.12
CA VAL A 100 11.45 -0.27 6.60
C VAL A 100 10.68 -1.47 7.14
N ILE A 101 11.35 -2.61 7.22
CA ILE A 101 10.74 -3.87 7.68
C ILE A 101 10.97 -4.05 9.17
N THR A 102 9.89 -4.10 9.94
CA THR A 102 9.92 -4.18 11.41
C THR A 102 9.61 -5.58 11.95
N THR A 103 9.16 -6.49 11.08
CA THR A 103 8.80 -7.87 11.45
C THR A 103 9.90 -8.85 11.06
N HIS A 104 9.94 -9.99 11.75
CA HIS A 104 10.77 -11.12 11.35
C HIS A 104 10.21 -11.82 10.09
N GLU A 105 11.09 -12.44 9.32
CA GLU A 105 10.73 -13.32 8.21
C GLU A 105 10.50 -14.75 8.72
N GLU A 106 9.42 -15.38 8.28
CA GLU A 106 9.26 -16.84 8.24
C GLU A 106 8.95 -17.24 6.79
#